data_AF-A0A2E1RLJ8-F1
#
_entry.id   AF-A0A2E1RLJ8-F1
#
_cell.length_a   1.000
_cell.length_b   1.000
_cell.length_c   1.000
_cell.angle_alpha   90.00
_cell.angle_beta   90.00
_cell.angle_gamma   90.00
#
_symmetry.space_group_name_H-M   'P 1'
#
loop_
_entity.id
_entity.type
_entity.pdbx_description
1 polymer ?
#
loop_
_entity_poly.entity_id
_entity_poly.type
_entity_poly.pdbx_seq_one_letter_code
_entity_poly.pdbx_strand_id
1 'polypeptide(L)'
;MAEERYSFNRRLKLVSFLLMLLGLIGLSFGFITAPKNIQEAKEIISHDDHGDDHSDNSINIEDKIDINSLSIKYDSNKQEGEHSISHDEHVFHQLSNKPWAALYVAAFFFFMISLGTLAFYAINRAAQVGWSPILFRVMEGITAYMLPGGLIVIFILFLSGLHLNHLFIWMDPEVVAHDKIIAAKKGYLNVPFVLARGLFFLAGWSLYRYFSRKFSLAQDIAKDNRYHKKNFRISAGFLVFYIVTESIMSWDWIMSIDPHWFSTLFGWYVFASMFVSGISTIALVTIYLKSKGYLKEVNDSHIHDLGKFMFGVSVFWTYLWFSQFMLIWYSNIPEEVTYFITRMEDYKLPFFGMVVMNFIFPFLMLMNSDYKRMNAFIVTTGIIIILGHYIDVFNMIMPSAVGDQWFIGITEIGAFMFFMGLFIYIVFNELTKAPLIAKGDPFYGESERFHY
;
A
#
# COMPACT_ATOMS: atom_id res chain seq x y z
N MET A 1 41.56 0.42 5.22
CA MET A 1 40.53 -0.14 4.34
C MET A 1 39.61 1.00 3.95
N ALA A 2 39.57 1.38 2.67
CA ALA A 2 38.60 2.37 2.20
C ALA A 2 37.20 1.85 2.53
N GLU A 3 36.39 2.66 3.24
CA GLU A 3 35.00 2.32 3.52
C GLU A 3 34.30 2.07 2.18
N GLU A 4 33.81 0.84 1.95
CA GLU A 4 33.08 0.49 0.73
C GLU A 4 31.77 1.31 0.70
N ARG A 5 31.83 2.49 0.08
CA ARG A 5 30.67 3.32 -0.19
C ARG A 5 29.94 2.77 -1.40
N TYR A 6 28.63 2.67 -1.30
CA TYR A 6 27.80 2.29 -2.43
C TYR A 6 27.93 3.30 -3.57
N SER A 7 28.19 2.82 -4.78
CA SER A 7 28.17 3.64 -5.98
C SER A 7 26.89 3.38 -6.76
N PHE A 8 26.11 4.44 -7.01
CA PHE A 8 24.86 4.32 -7.73
C PHE A 8 25.13 4.00 -9.20
N ASN A 9 24.78 2.78 -9.58
CA ASN A 9 24.97 2.27 -10.93
C ASN A 9 24.23 3.15 -11.97
N ARG A 10 24.97 3.64 -12.99
CA ARG A 10 24.43 4.43 -14.10
C ARG A 10 23.27 3.75 -14.81
N ARG A 11 23.30 2.41 -14.97
CA ARG A 11 22.21 1.64 -15.60
C ARG A 11 20.95 1.66 -14.73
N LEU A 12 21.08 1.48 -13.41
CA LEU A 12 19.92 1.50 -12.50
C LEU A 12 19.31 2.90 -12.43
N LYS A 13 20.15 3.94 -12.43
CA LYS A 13 19.70 5.34 -12.53
C LYS A 13 18.93 5.59 -13.85
N LEU A 14 19.44 5.10 -14.98
CA LEU A 14 18.73 5.20 -16.27
C LEU A 14 17.38 4.47 -16.24
N VAL A 15 17.34 3.24 -15.70
CA VAL A 15 16.09 2.47 -15.55
C VAL A 15 15.09 3.23 -14.69
N SER A 16 15.51 3.83 -13.56
CA SER A 16 14.60 4.62 -12.73
C SER A 16 14.01 5.83 -13.47
N PHE A 17 14.80 6.51 -14.30
CA PHE A 17 14.30 7.62 -15.13
C PHE A 17 13.38 7.16 -16.26
N LEU A 18 13.68 6.02 -16.90
CA LEU A 18 12.81 5.44 -17.93
C LEU A 18 11.46 5.02 -17.35
N LEU A 19 11.45 4.40 -16.16
CA LEU A 19 10.22 4.05 -15.44
C LEU A 19 9.40 5.30 -15.10
N MET A 20 10.04 6.36 -14.60
CA MET A 20 9.35 7.63 -14.35
C MET A 20 8.81 8.27 -15.63
N LEU A 21 9.56 8.24 -16.74
CA LEU A 21 9.11 8.80 -18.02
C LEU A 21 7.92 8.03 -18.60
N LEU A 22 8.03 6.71 -18.71
CA LEU A 22 6.95 5.84 -19.21
C LEU A 22 5.72 5.92 -18.30
N GLY A 23 5.94 5.95 -16.99
CA GLY A 23 4.86 6.08 -16.01
C GLY A 23 4.13 7.43 -16.13
N LEU A 24 4.87 8.53 -16.32
CA LEU A 24 4.27 9.85 -16.54
C LEU A 24 3.47 9.90 -17.84
N ILE A 25 3.94 9.26 -18.91
CA ILE A 25 3.20 9.16 -20.17
C ILE A 25 1.89 8.39 -19.95
N GLY A 26 1.93 7.25 -19.26
CA GLY A 26 0.72 6.45 -18.98
C GLY A 26 -0.29 7.16 -18.08
N LEU A 27 0.18 7.89 -17.06
CA LEU A 27 -0.66 8.75 -16.23
C LEU A 27 -1.28 9.89 -17.04
N SER A 28 -0.47 10.60 -17.83
CA SER A 28 -0.94 11.72 -18.65
C SER A 28 -1.98 11.26 -19.66
N PHE A 29 -1.79 10.08 -20.26
CA PHE A 29 -2.79 9.46 -21.13
C PHE A 29 -4.13 9.30 -20.41
N GLY A 30 -4.13 8.75 -19.18
CA GLY A 30 -5.36 8.58 -18.39
C GLY A 30 -6.08 9.89 -18.09
N PHE A 31 -5.35 10.96 -17.76
CA PHE A 31 -5.94 12.28 -17.52
C PHE A 31 -6.45 12.96 -18.80
N ILE A 32 -5.89 12.63 -19.96
CA ILE A 32 -6.33 13.17 -21.26
C ILE A 32 -7.59 12.44 -21.75
N THR A 33 -7.69 11.14 -21.51
CA THR A 33 -8.82 10.30 -21.93
C THR A 33 -10.00 10.32 -20.97
N ALA A 34 -9.82 10.82 -19.74
CA ALA A 34 -10.92 10.94 -18.79
C ALA A 34 -12.01 11.89 -19.32
N PRO A 35 -13.30 11.53 -19.18
CA PRO A 35 -14.39 12.36 -19.67
C PRO A 35 -14.41 13.70 -18.95
N LYS A 36 -14.71 14.78 -19.68
CA LYS A 36 -14.80 16.14 -19.12
C LYS A 36 -16.24 16.58 -18.85
N ASN A 37 -17.20 15.86 -19.42
CA ASN A 37 -18.63 16.11 -19.28
C ASN A 37 -19.41 14.79 -19.41
N ILE A 38 -20.69 14.84 -19.04
CA ILE A 38 -21.60 13.68 -19.05
C ILE A 38 -21.77 13.10 -20.47
N GLN A 39 -21.72 13.94 -21.51
CA GLN A 39 -21.89 13.49 -22.89
C GLN A 39 -20.72 12.61 -23.36
N GLU A 40 -19.49 13.03 -23.07
CA GLU A 40 -18.28 12.23 -23.33
C GLU A 40 -18.30 10.91 -22.54
N ALA A 41 -18.78 10.92 -21.29
CA ALA A 41 -18.92 9.69 -20.51
C ALA A 41 -19.89 8.69 -21.15
N LYS A 42 -21.02 9.16 -21.70
CA LYS A 42 -21.95 8.32 -22.45
C LYS A 42 -21.34 7.74 -23.71
N GLU A 43 -20.59 8.54 -24.45
CA GLU A 43 -19.92 8.10 -25.68
C GLU A 43 -18.95 6.95 -25.38
N ILE A 44 -18.17 7.05 -24.30
CA ILE A 44 -17.24 6.01 -23.86
C ILE A 44 -17.99 4.69 -23.58
N ILE A 45 -19.04 4.72 -22.76
CA ILE A 45 -19.82 3.52 -22.41
C ILE A 45 -20.46 2.91 -23.67
N SER A 46 -21.01 3.75 -24.55
CA SER A 46 -21.66 3.28 -25.79
C SER A 46 -20.68 2.64 -26.78
N HIS A 47 -19.39 2.99 -26.73
CA HIS A 47 -18.36 2.35 -27.54
C HIS A 47 -17.91 1.00 -26.97
N ASP A 48 -17.88 0.86 -25.64
CA ASP A 48 -17.52 -0.41 -24.99
C ASP A 48 -18.63 -1.47 -25.16
N ASP A 49 -19.92 -1.08 -25.14
CA ASP A 49 -21.06 -1.99 -25.38
C ASP A 49 -21.14 -2.55 -26.82
N HIS A 50 -20.47 -1.93 -27.78
CA HIS A 50 -20.41 -2.43 -29.16
C HIS A 50 -19.21 -3.39 -29.42
N GLY A 51 -18.41 -3.70 -28.39
CA GLY A 51 -17.24 -4.58 -28.47
C GLY A 51 -17.48 -6.05 -28.09
N ASP A 52 -18.56 -6.35 -27.37
CA ASP A 52 -18.90 -7.72 -26.91
C ASP A 52 -19.98 -8.35 -27.81
N ASP A 53 -19.59 -8.73 -29.02
CA ASP A 53 -20.39 -9.62 -29.87
C ASP A 53 -20.13 -11.08 -29.44
N HIS A 54 -20.62 -11.45 -28.25
CA HIS A 54 -20.65 -12.84 -27.82
C HIS A 54 -21.85 -13.56 -28.43
N SER A 55 -21.54 -14.23 -29.54
CA SER A 55 -22.32 -15.25 -30.23
C SER A 55 -23.34 -15.99 -29.35
N ASP A 56 -24.60 -15.82 -29.71
CA ASP A 56 -25.70 -16.73 -29.43
C ASP A 56 -25.28 -18.18 -29.69
N ASN A 57 -25.33 -19.02 -28.66
CA ASN A 57 -25.47 -20.45 -28.83
C ASN A 57 -26.41 -20.97 -27.75
N SER A 58 -27.70 -20.84 -28.03
CA SER A 58 -28.78 -21.54 -27.36
C SER A 58 -28.56 -23.06 -27.44
N ILE A 59 -28.28 -23.71 -26.32
CA ILE A 59 -28.48 -25.15 -26.15
C ILE A 59 -29.64 -25.34 -25.17
N ASN A 60 -30.78 -25.74 -25.75
CA ASN A 60 -31.95 -26.24 -25.03
C ASN A 60 -31.59 -27.53 -24.27
N ILE A 61 -31.74 -27.53 -22.95
CA ILE A 61 -31.99 -28.74 -22.16
C ILE A 61 -33.11 -28.42 -21.17
N GLU A 62 -34.29 -28.97 -21.44
CA GLU A 62 -35.38 -29.13 -20.48
C GLU A 62 -34.98 -30.18 -19.43
N ASP A 63 -34.90 -29.81 -18.15
CA ASP A 63 -35.66 -30.44 -17.06
C ASP A 63 -35.31 -29.87 -15.66
N LYS A 64 -36.34 -29.27 -15.03
CA LYS A 64 -36.69 -29.15 -13.59
C LYS A 64 -35.60 -29.07 -12.50
N ILE A 65 -35.63 -27.98 -11.73
CA ILE A 65 -36.07 -27.94 -10.30
C ILE A 65 -36.31 -26.48 -9.88
N ASP A 66 -37.49 -26.24 -9.28
CA ASP A 66 -37.95 -24.99 -8.67
C ASP A 66 -37.02 -24.46 -7.57
N ILE A 67 -36.52 -23.23 -7.73
CA ILE A 67 -36.14 -22.33 -6.63
C ILE A 67 -36.66 -20.93 -6.96
N ASN A 68 -37.98 -20.78 -6.98
CA ASN A 68 -38.64 -19.47 -6.99
C ASN A 68 -39.06 -19.13 -5.56
N SER A 69 -38.19 -18.41 -4.83
CA SER A 69 -38.60 -17.47 -3.77
C SER A 69 -37.36 -16.84 -3.15
N LEU A 70 -36.86 -15.75 -3.75
CA LEU A 70 -36.17 -14.60 -3.10
C LEU A 70 -35.52 -13.66 -4.13
N SER A 71 -36.07 -13.55 -5.34
CA SER A 71 -35.78 -12.41 -6.22
C SER A 71 -36.57 -11.19 -5.71
N ILE A 72 -35.92 -10.38 -4.87
CA ILE A 72 -36.41 -9.05 -4.52
C ILE A 72 -36.42 -8.23 -5.83
N LYS A 73 -37.62 -8.09 -6.41
CA LYS A 73 -37.90 -7.13 -7.46
C LYS A 73 -37.65 -5.72 -6.90
N TYR A 74 -36.67 -5.02 -7.45
CA TYR A 74 -36.62 -3.57 -7.34
C TYR A 74 -37.79 -3.01 -8.14
N ASP A 75 -38.86 -2.68 -7.42
CA ASP A 75 -40.03 -1.99 -7.94
C ASP A 75 -39.70 -0.49 -7.99
N SER A 76 -39.44 0.02 -9.19
CA SER A 76 -39.15 1.44 -9.47
C SER A 76 -40.42 2.28 -9.46
N ASN A 77 -41.11 2.32 -8.31
CA ASN A 77 -42.28 3.17 -8.11
C ASN A 77 -41.98 4.33 -7.15
N LYS A 78 -41.68 5.48 -7.78
CA LYS A 78 -41.93 6.87 -7.34
C LYS A 78 -42.12 7.10 -5.83
N GLN A 79 -41.08 7.65 -5.19
CA GLN A 79 -41.25 8.69 -4.19
C GLN A 79 -40.63 9.98 -4.71
N GLU A 80 -41.49 10.97 -4.98
CA GLU A 80 -41.13 12.35 -5.27
C GLU A 80 -40.56 12.98 -3.98
N GLY A 81 -39.26 13.30 -3.95
CA GLY A 81 -38.70 14.07 -2.84
C GLY A 81 -37.19 13.97 -2.56
N GLU A 82 -36.40 13.18 -3.29
CA GLU A 82 -34.95 13.12 -3.12
C GLU A 82 -34.25 13.36 -4.47
N HIS A 83 -33.22 14.20 -4.49
CA HIS A 83 -32.36 14.40 -5.66
C HIS A 83 -31.65 13.08 -5.99
N SER A 84 -32.30 12.21 -6.77
CA SER A 84 -31.65 11.05 -7.35
C SER A 84 -30.67 11.56 -8.40
N ILE A 85 -29.37 11.49 -8.09
CA ILE A 85 -28.29 11.70 -9.07
C ILE A 85 -28.64 10.85 -10.30
N SER A 86 -28.66 11.46 -11.48
CA SER A 86 -28.96 10.72 -12.70
C SER A 86 -27.89 9.63 -12.90
N HIS A 87 -28.27 8.45 -13.38
CA HIS A 87 -27.32 7.36 -13.64
C HIS A 87 -26.09 7.84 -14.43
N ASP A 88 -26.33 8.71 -15.41
CA ASP A 88 -25.29 9.30 -16.26
C ASP A 88 -24.27 10.16 -15.50
N GLU A 89 -24.73 10.89 -14.48
CA GLU A 89 -23.90 11.73 -13.62
C GLU A 89 -23.05 10.87 -12.68
N HIS A 90 -23.63 9.79 -12.13
CA HIS A 90 -22.89 8.83 -11.33
C HIS A 90 -21.75 8.18 -12.11
N VAL A 91 -22.01 7.71 -13.34
CA VAL A 91 -20.98 7.08 -14.18
C VAL A 91 -19.91 8.09 -14.62
N PHE A 92 -20.30 9.34 -14.90
CA PHE A 92 -19.34 10.42 -15.18
C PHE A 92 -18.34 10.61 -14.03
N HIS A 93 -18.81 10.64 -12.78
CA HIS A 93 -17.92 10.77 -11.62
C HIS A 93 -16.99 9.58 -11.45
N GLN A 94 -17.48 8.35 -11.65
CA GLN A 94 -16.67 7.13 -11.59
C GLN A 94 -15.53 7.14 -12.62
N LEU A 95 -15.85 7.47 -13.89
CA LEU A 95 -14.85 7.54 -14.97
C LEU A 95 -13.85 8.67 -14.76
N SER A 96 -14.30 9.84 -14.30
CA SER A 96 -13.45 11.00 -14.00
C SER A 96 -12.49 10.74 -12.83
N ASN A 97 -12.92 9.95 -11.85
CA ASN A 97 -12.12 9.60 -10.68
C ASN A 97 -11.02 8.57 -10.99
N LYS A 98 -11.15 7.79 -12.06
CA LYS A 98 -10.23 6.70 -12.40
C LYS A 98 -8.74 7.07 -12.42
N PRO A 99 -8.29 8.10 -13.18
CA PRO A 99 -6.87 8.46 -13.19
C PRO A 99 -6.38 8.98 -11.81
N TRP A 100 -7.26 9.62 -11.03
CA TRP A 100 -6.95 10.06 -9.67
C TRP A 100 -6.81 8.87 -8.71
N ALA A 101 -7.69 7.87 -8.80
CA ALA A 101 -7.65 6.67 -7.97
C ALA A 101 -6.39 5.84 -8.29
N ALA A 102 -6.07 5.66 -9.58
CA ALA A 102 -4.84 5.00 -10.01
C ALA A 102 -3.58 5.70 -9.46
N LEU A 103 -3.54 7.04 -9.53
CA LEU A 103 -2.46 7.85 -8.96
C LEU A 103 -2.36 7.67 -7.44
N TYR A 104 -3.50 7.72 -6.74
CA TYR A 104 -3.57 7.64 -5.28
C TYR A 104 -3.16 6.26 -4.75
N VAL A 105 -3.67 5.18 -5.34
CA VAL A 105 -3.30 3.79 -5.00
C VAL A 105 -1.80 3.59 -5.10
N ALA A 106 -1.19 3.98 -6.22
CA ALA A 106 0.24 3.79 -6.43
C ALA A 106 1.07 4.68 -5.49
N ALA A 107 0.70 5.95 -5.31
CA ALA A 107 1.39 6.86 -4.38
C ALA A 107 1.36 6.31 -2.94
N PHE A 108 0.18 5.88 -2.49
CA PHE A 108 -0.03 5.34 -1.16
C PHE A 108 0.75 4.03 -0.95
N PHE A 109 0.73 3.13 -1.93
CA PHE A 109 1.43 1.84 -1.84
C PHE A 109 2.95 1.99 -1.64
N PHE A 110 3.64 2.82 -2.42
CA PHE A 110 5.09 3.01 -2.27
C PHE A 110 5.44 3.77 -0.97
N PHE A 111 4.56 4.69 -0.54
CA PHE A 111 4.68 5.32 0.77
C PHE A 111 4.56 4.27 1.91
N MET A 112 3.58 3.38 1.81
CA MET A 112 3.29 2.31 2.76
C MET A 112 4.49 1.37 2.95
N ILE A 113 5.18 0.97 1.88
CA ILE A 113 6.42 0.16 1.95
C ILE A 113 7.48 0.84 2.84
N SER A 114 7.66 2.14 2.68
CA SER A 114 8.65 2.91 3.43
C SER A 114 8.29 3.05 4.90
N LEU A 115 7.00 3.24 5.19
CA LEU A 115 6.47 3.33 6.54
C LEU A 115 6.59 1.98 7.28
N GLY A 116 6.20 0.88 6.63
CA GLY A 116 6.37 -0.47 7.18
C GLY A 116 7.83 -0.84 7.45
N THR A 117 8.74 -0.38 6.58
CA THR A 117 10.20 -0.56 6.80
C THR A 117 10.69 0.24 8.01
N LEU A 118 10.15 1.45 8.23
CA LEU A 118 10.50 2.28 9.39
C LEU A 118 10.05 1.64 10.70
N ALA A 119 8.86 1.02 10.70
CA ALA A 119 8.35 0.25 11.83
C ALA A 119 9.25 -0.95 12.14
N PHE A 120 9.60 -1.76 11.13
CA PHE A 120 10.49 -2.92 11.32
C PHE A 120 11.85 -2.50 11.84
N TYR A 121 12.40 -1.41 11.32
CA TYR A 121 13.66 -0.86 11.79
C TYR A 121 13.59 -0.39 13.26
N ALA A 122 12.50 0.28 13.66
CA ALA A 122 12.26 0.67 15.05
C ALA A 122 12.11 -0.54 15.99
N ILE A 123 11.40 -1.58 15.57
CA ILE A 123 11.26 -2.84 16.32
C ILE A 123 12.63 -3.47 16.55
N ASN A 124 13.46 -3.57 15.51
CA ASN A 124 14.81 -4.15 15.64
C ASN A 124 15.71 -3.37 16.60
N ARG A 125 15.64 -2.04 16.57
CA ARG A 125 16.37 -1.17 17.50
C ARG A 125 15.87 -1.31 18.94
N ALA A 126 14.55 -1.35 19.13
CA ALA A 126 13.92 -1.47 20.46
C ALA A 126 14.08 -2.87 21.06
N ALA A 127 14.08 -3.92 20.23
CA ALA A 127 14.29 -5.30 20.68
C ALA A 127 15.77 -5.68 20.81
N GLN A 128 16.71 -4.77 20.48
CA GLN A 128 18.16 -5.00 20.53
C GLN A 128 18.57 -6.27 19.77
N VAL A 129 18.04 -6.41 18.56
CA VAL A 129 18.22 -7.61 17.74
C VAL A 129 19.68 -7.73 17.29
N GLY A 130 20.30 -8.89 17.56
CA GLY A 130 21.71 -9.15 17.26
C GLY A 130 22.04 -9.38 15.79
N TRP A 131 21.10 -9.83 14.96
CA TRP A 131 21.35 -10.20 13.55
C TRP A 131 21.08 -9.07 12.53
N SER A 132 20.27 -8.07 12.88
CA SER A 132 19.84 -7.00 11.98
C SER A 132 20.78 -5.78 11.82
N PRO A 133 21.80 -5.53 12.68
CA PRO A 133 22.69 -4.38 12.53
C PRO A 133 23.33 -4.23 11.15
N ILE A 134 23.71 -5.33 10.51
CA ILE A 134 24.27 -5.33 9.15
C ILE A 134 23.28 -4.83 8.08
N LEU A 135 21.97 -4.89 8.35
CA LEU A 135 20.90 -4.48 7.45
C LEU A 135 20.38 -3.07 7.73
N PHE A 136 20.79 -2.42 8.83
CA PHE A 136 20.26 -1.12 9.23
C PHE A 136 20.45 -0.03 8.18
N ARG A 137 21.57 -0.02 7.46
CA ARG A 137 21.80 0.98 6.39
C ARG A 137 20.91 0.75 5.19
N VAL A 138 20.57 -0.51 4.89
CA VAL A 138 19.58 -0.86 3.85
C VAL A 138 18.21 -0.34 4.25
N MET A 139 17.78 -0.59 5.49
CA MET A 139 16.50 -0.10 6.03
C MET A 139 16.44 1.44 6.04
N GLU A 140 17.51 2.12 6.47
CA GLU A 140 17.62 3.59 6.45
C GLU A 140 17.59 4.19 5.04
N GLY A 141 18.08 3.44 4.04
CA GLY A 141 17.97 3.79 2.63
C GLY A 141 16.54 3.68 2.12
N ILE A 142 15.86 2.56 2.40
CA ILE A 142 14.46 2.32 1.98
C ILE A 142 13.52 3.39 2.58
N THR A 143 13.66 3.67 3.88
CA THR A 143 12.82 4.67 4.58
C THR A 143 13.00 6.10 4.07
N ALA A 144 14.00 6.38 3.21
CA ALA A 144 14.19 7.70 2.60
C ALA A 144 13.02 8.19 1.77
N TYR A 145 12.28 7.24 1.17
CA TYR A 145 11.13 7.56 0.35
C TYR A 145 9.90 7.98 1.18
N MET A 146 9.86 7.70 2.49
CA MET A 146 8.70 7.98 3.34
C MET A 146 8.27 9.45 3.31
N LEU A 147 9.20 10.41 3.47
CA LEU A 147 8.83 11.83 3.48
C LEU A 147 8.37 12.31 2.09
N PRO A 148 9.11 12.09 0.99
CA PRO A 148 8.63 12.42 -0.35
C PRO A 148 7.29 11.76 -0.70
N GLY A 149 7.13 10.46 -0.44
CA GLY A 149 5.89 9.73 -0.71
C GLY A 149 4.71 10.25 0.11
N GLY A 150 4.92 10.49 1.42
CA GLY A 150 3.87 11.01 2.29
C GLY A 150 3.43 12.43 1.92
N LEU A 151 4.37 13.29 1.47
CA LEU A 151 4.02 14.62 0.95
C LEU A 151 3.18 14.53 -0.32
N ILE A 152 3.46 13.56 -1.21
CA ILE A 152 2.66 13.35 -2.42
C ILE A 152 1.24 12.90 -2.06
N VAL A 153 1.08 11.95 -1.13
CA VAL A 153 -0.25 11.51 -0.67
C VAL A 153 -1.04 12.67 -0.06
N ILE A 154 -0.43 13.44 0.85
CA ILE A 154 -1.07 14.62 1.46
C ILE A 154 -1.40 15.68 0.40
N PHE A 155 -0.54 15.85 -0.61
CA PHE A 155 -0.81 16.77 -1.70
C PHE A 155 -2.02 16.34 -2.53
N ILE A 156 -2.19 15.04 -2.82
CA ILE A 156 -3.40 14.52 -3.49
C ILE A 156 -4.64 14.75 -2.63
N LEU A 157 -4.56 14.52 -1.31
CA LEU A 157 -5.66 14.83 -0.39
C LEU A 157 -6.01 16.32 -0.39
N PHE A 158 -5.00 17.20 -0.44
CA PHE A 158 -5.20 18.64 -0.54
C PHE A 158 -5.91 19.02 -1.86
N LEU A 159 -5.52 18.44 -2.99
CA LEU A 159 -6.20 18.67 -4.28
C LEU A 159 -7.66 18.17 -4.24
N SER A 160 -7.92 17.07 -3.55
CA SER A 160 -9.28 16.55 -3.31
C SER A 160 -10.11 17.53 -2.48
N GLY A 161 -9.50 18.14 -1.46
CA GLY A 161 -10.11 19.21 -0.66
C GLY A 161 -10.32 20.54 -1.39
N LEU A 162 -9.69 20.73 -2.56
CA LEU A 162 -9.97 21.84 -3.49
C LEU A 162 -11.01 21.48 -4.56
N HIS A 163 -11.65 20.31 -4.46
CA HIS A 163 -12.64 19.80 -5.42
C HIS A 163 -12.09 19.61 -6.85
N LEU A 164 -10.79 19.28 -6.98
CA LEU A 164 -10.20 18.92 -8.28
C LEU A 164 -10.39 17.43 -8.63
N ASN A 165 -10.85 16.64 -7.67
CA ASN A 165 -11.29 15.26 -7.82
C ASN A 165 -12.35 14.94 -6.76
N HIS A 166 -13.06 13.82 -6.94
CA HIS A 166 -14.12 13.37 -6.04
C HIS A 166 -13.77 12.00 -5.43
N LEU A 167 -12.51 11.80 -5.02
CA LEU A 167 -12.08 10.55 -4.37
C LEU A 167 -12.69 10.35 -2.97
N PHE A 168 -12.95 11.45 -2.25
CA PHE A 168 -13.48 11.41 -0.88
C PHE A 168 -14.85 12.08 -0.85
N ILE A 169 -15.90 11.28 -0.73
CA ILE A 169 -17.29 11.74 -0.82
C ILE A 169 -17.61 12.80 0.27
N TRP A 170 -17.06 12.65 1.48
CA TRP A 170 -17.27 13.58 2.58
C TRP A 170 -16.58 14.94 2.40
N MET A 171 -15.70 15.11 1.40
CA MET A 171 -15.12 16.42 1.09
C MET A 171 -16.10 17.31 0.33
N ASP A 172 -17.14 16.75 -0.28
CA ASP A 172 -18.16 17.51 -1.02
C ASP A 172 -19.18 18.18 -0.06
N PRO A 173 -19.30 19.52 -0.05
CA PRO A 173 -20.23 20.22 0.81
C PRO A 173 -21.70 19.89 0.54
N GLU A 174 -22.05 19.57 -0.72
CA GLU A 174 -23.43 19.23 -1.09
C GLU A 174 -23.81 17.87 -0.51
N VAL A 175 -22.92 16.88 -0.61
CA VAL A 175 -23.16 15.55 -0.03
C VAL A 175 -23.26 15.63 1.49
N VAL A 176 -22.36 16.38 2.14
CA VAL A 176 -22.38 16.57 3.61
C VAL A 176 -23.67 17.27 4.08
N ALA A 177 -24.27 18.14 3.26
CA ALA A 177 -25.50 18.83 3.63
C ALA A 177 -26.73 17.92 3.62
N HIS A 178 -26.76 16.93 2.73
CA HIS A 178 -27.90 16.04 2.54
C HIS A 178 -27.78 14.73 3.33
N ASP A 179 -26.55 14.24 3.55
CA ASP A 179 -26.30 13.00 4.27
C ASP A 179 -26.10 13.23 5.79
N LYS A 180 -27.10 12.80 6.58
CA LYS A 180 -27.07 12.93 8.05
C LYS A 180 -25.93 12.15 8.72
N ILE A 181 -25.53 11.00 8.17
CA ILE A 181 -24.48 10.15 8.72
C ILE A 181 -23.13 10.84 8.52
N ILE A 182 -22.86 11.35 7.33
CA ILE A 182 -21.64 12.08 7.02
C ILE A 182 -21.61 13.42 7.80
N ALA A 183 -22.73 14.13 7.87
CA ALA A 183 -22.85 15.36 8.65
C ALA A 183 -22.49 15.15 10.13
N ALA A 184 -22.93 14.04 10.73
CA ALA A 184 -22.59 13.69 12.11
C ALA A 184 -21.08 13.43 12.30
N LYS A 185 -20.37 13.01 11.26
CA LYS A 185 -18.91 12.76 11.26
C LYS A 185 -18.07 14.02 11.00
N LYS A 186 -18.66 15.16 10.66
CA LYS A 186 -17.96 16.43 10.32
C LYS A 186 -16.97 16.92 11.38
N GLY A 187 -17.22 16.63 12.66
CA GLY A 187 -16.29 16.96 13.74
C GLY A 187 -14.92 16.27 13.58
N TYR A 188 -14.91 15.07 13.00
CA TYR A 188 -13.71 14.28 12.72
C TYR A 188 -13.24 14.42 11.26
N LEU A 189 -14.18 14.29 10.31
CA LEU A 189 -13.99 14.39 8.87
C LEU A 189 -14.24 15.84 8.40
N ASN A 190 -13.19 16.65 8.48
CA ASN A 190 -13.16 17.96 7.83
C ASN A 190 -11.77 18.18 7.22
N VAL A 191 -11.74 18.84 6.06
CA VAL A 191 -10.52 18.97 5.25
C VAL A 191 -9.36 19.59 6.04
N PRO A 192 -9.51 20.73 6.75
CA PRO A 192 -8.41 21.32 7.51
C PRO A 192 -7.87 20.39 8.61
N PHE A 193 -8.75 19.70 9.34
CA PHE A 193 -8.35 18.83 10.44
C PHE A 193 -7.68 17.55 9.94
N VAL A 194 -8.21 16.91 8.89
CA VAL A 194 -7.59 15.72 8.27
C VAL A 194 -6.20 16.05 7.70
N LEU A 195 -6.05 17.19 7.03
CA LEU A 195 -4.75 17.63 6.53
C LEU A 195 -3.77 17.97 7.66
N ALA A 196 -4.24 18.64 8.72
CA ALA A 196 -3.42 18.94 9.89
C ALA A 196 -2.96 17.66 10.62
N ARG A 197 -3.84 16.67 10.78
CA ARG A 197 -3.50 15.34 11.31
C ARG A 197 -2.49 14.63 10.43
N GLY A 198 -2.71 14.62 9.11
CA GLY A 198 -1.78 14.00 8.16
C GLY A 198 -0.37 14.61 8.21
N LEU A 199 -0.28 15.94 8.27
CA LEU A 199 0.99 16.64 8.45
C LEU A 199 1.64 16.34 9.81
N PHE A 200 0.85 16.25 10.88
CA PHE A 200 1.33 15.87 12.20
C PHE A 200 1.91 14.45 12.22
N PHE A 201 1.21 13.48 11.61
CA PHE A 201 1.70 12.10 11.49
C PHE A 201 3.01 12.04 10.71
N LEU A 202 3.04 12.68 9.52
CA LEU A 202 4.21 12.70 8.66
C LEU A 202 5.41 13.39 9.32
N ALA A 203 5.17 14.48 10.07
CA ALA A 203 6.19 15.16 10.84
C ALA A 203 6.78 14.25 11.92
N GLY A 204 5.94 13.57 12.70
CA GLY A 204 6.38 12.65 13.74
C GLY A 204 7.21 11.49 13.19
N TRP A 205 6.77 10.86 12.11
CA TRP A 205 7.51 9.78 11.47
C TRP A 205 8.83 10.26 10.85
N SER A 206 8.82 11.42 10.19
CA SER A 206 10.01 12.02 9.58
C SER A 206 11.04 12.45 10.61
N LEU A 207 10.57 12.96 11.76
CA LEU A 207 11.43 13.37 12.87
C LEU A 207 12.14 12.16 13.48
N TYR A 208 11.43 11.06 13.70
CA TYR A 208 12.03 9.80 14.15
C TYR A 208 13.08 9.30 13.14
N ARG A 209 12.73 9.21 11.85
CA ARG A 209 13.68 8.81 10.80
C ARG A 209 14.95 9.66 10.84
N TYR A 210 14.79 10.99 10.88
CA TYR A 210 15.90 11.94 10.88
C TYR A 210 16.82 11.73 12.09
N PHE A 211 16.26 11.70 13.31
CA PHE A 211 17.07 11.52 14.52
C PHE A 211 17.68 10.13 14.62
N SER A 212 16.96 9.08 14.25
CA SER A 212 17.50 7.73 14.27
C SER A 212 18.69 7.59 13.33
N ARG A 213 18.57 8.07 12.08
CA ARG A 213 19.68 8.06 11.12
C ARG A 213 20.85 8.91 11.63
N LYS A 214 20.58 10.09 12.19
CA LYS A 214 21.61 10.98 12.77
C LYS A 214 22.36 10.29 13.91
N PHE A 215 21.66 9.61 14.82
CA PHE A 215 22.27 8.87 15.92
C PHE A 215 23.01 7.63 15.43
N SER A 216 22.48 6.92 14.44
CA SER A 216 23.20 5.78 13.85
C SER A 216 24.50 6.18 13.16
N LEU A 217 24.56 7.33 12.48
CA LEU A 217 25.80 7.84 11.89
C LEU A 217 26.77 8.37 12.96
N ALA A 218 26.26 9.05 13.99
CA ALA A 218 27.09 9.52 15.09
C ALA A 218 27.70 8.37 15.91
N GLN A 219 26.98 7.25 16.03
CA GLN A 219 27.45 6.04 16.72
C GLN A 219 28.65 5.39 16.02
N ASP A 220 28.74 5.46 14.68
CA ASP A 220 29.89 4.93 13.92
C ASP A 220 31.22 5.64 14.25
N ILE A 221 31.15 6.88 14.71
CA ILE A 221 32.32 7.72 15.03
C ILE A 221 32.57 7.75 16.55
N ALA A 222 31.55 7.46 17.35
CA ALA A 222 31.62 7.52 18.80
C ALA A 222 32.44 6.36 19.38
N LYS A 223 33.14 6.64 20.50
CA LYS A 223 33.85 5.62 21.29
C LYS A 223 32.99 5.02 22.40
N ASP A 224 31.81 5.59 22.64
CA ASP A 224 30.85 5.17 23.65
C ASP A 224 29.51 4.76 23.02
N ASN A 225 28.62 4.14 23.81
CA ASN A 225 27.32 3.66 23.33
C ASN A 225 26.20 4.69 23.55
N ARG A 226 26.54 5.98 23.65
CA ARG A 226 25.59 7.03 24.00
C ARG A 226 24.50 7.18 22.94
N TYR A 227 24.87 7.15 21.66
CA TYR A 227 23.93 7.34 20.57
C TYR A 227 23.06 6.10 20.35
N HIS A 228 23.61 4.90 20.55
CA HIS A 228 22.83 3.66 20.56
C HIS A 228 21.73 3.70 21.63
N LYS A 229 22.07 4.08 22.88
CA LYS A 229 21.07 4.22 23.97
C LYS A 229 20.02 5.29 23.68
N LYS A 230 20.41 6.41 23.07
CA LYS A 230 19.45 7.43 22.62
C LYS A 230 18.52 6.86 21.56
N ASN A 231 19.07 6.10 20.60
CA ASN A 231 18.29 5.53 19.51
C ASN A 231 17.27 4.51 20.03
N PHE A 232 17.68 3.61 20.91
CA PHE A 232 16.78 2.69 21.62
C PHE A 232 15.59 3.41 22.27
N ARG A 233 15.84 4.49 23.02
CA ARG A 233 14.78 5.25 23.71
C ARG A 233 13.80 5.91 22.74
N ILE A 234 14.30 6.54 21.67
CA ILE A 234 13.42 7.16 20.68
C ILE A 234 12.66 6.12 19.86
N SER A 235 13.24 4.95 19.58
CA SER A 235 12.55 3.85 18.90
C SER A 235 11.39 3.32 19.74
N ALA A 236 11.58 3.11 21.05
CA ALA A 236 10.51 2.69 21.95
C ALA A 236 9.35 3.71 22.00
N GLY A 237 9.67 5.01 22.16
CA GLY A 237 8.65 6.07 22.13
C GLY A 237 7.97 6.21 20.77
N PHE A 238 8.73 6.07 19.69
CA PHE A 238 8.21 6.08 18.33
C PHE A 238 7.23 4.94 18.07
N LEU A 239 7.46 3.72 18.57
CA LEU A 239 6.54 2.60 18.35
C LEU A 239 5.15 2.85 18.95
N VAL A 240 5.08 3.51 20.13
CA VAL A 240 3.80 3.91 20.73
C VAL A 240 3.10 4.97 19.87
N PHE A 241 3.85 6.00 19.44
CA PHE A 241 3.32 7.01 18.54
C PHE A 241 2.87 6.41 17.20
N TYR A 242 3.65 5.48 16.67
CA TYR A 242 3.42 4.82 15.40
C TYR A 242 2.10 4.06 15.38
N ILE A 243 1.85 3.17 16.35
CA ILE A 243 0.62 2.35 16.36
C ILE A 243 -0.64 3.23 16.39
N VAL A 244 -0.64 4.30 17.19
CA VAL A 244 -1.78 5.22 17.27
C VAL A 244 -1.97 5.99 15.96
N THR A 245 -0.90 6.58 15.46
CA THR A 245 -0.96 7.42 14.24
C THR A 245 -1.20 6.61 12.97
N GLU A 246 -0.70 5.39 12.90
CA GLU A 246 -0.95 4.46 11.80
C GLU A 246 -2.43 4.07 11.74
N SER A 247 -3.03 3.72 12.88
CA SER A 247 -4.45 3.35 12.88
C SER A 247 -5.34 4.52 12.47
N ILE A 248 -5.05 5.73 12.96
CA ILE A 248 -5.78 6.94 12.57
C ILE A 248 -5.54 7.28 11.08
N MET A 249 -4.32 7.08 10.57
CA MET A 249 -4.01 7.23 9.15
C MET A 249 -4.83 6.26 8.29
N SER A 250 -4.94 4.99 8.69
CA SER A 250 -5.73 3.98 7.98
C SER A 250 -7.22 4.36 7.93
N TRP A 251 -7.75 4.99 8.99
CA TRP A 251 -9.10 5.55 8.97
C TRP A 251 -9.22 6.76 8.04
N ASP A 252 -8.28 7.69 8.11
CA ASP A 252 -8.34 8.96 7.38
C ASP A 252 -8.09 8.78 5.88
N TRP A 253 -7.11 7.96 5.49
CA TRP A 253 -6.57 7.93 4.13
C TRP A 253 -7.12 6.77 3.29
N ILE A 254 -7.76 5.77 3.91
CA ILE A 254 -8.35 4.64 3.19
C ILE A 254 -9.82 4.47 3.58
N MET A 255 -10.13 4.24 4.85
CA MET A 255 -11.51 3.96 5.28
C MET A 255 -12.47 5.11 4.96
N SER A 256 -12.01 6.36 5.07
CA SER A 256 -12.83 7.54 4.81
C SER A 256 -13.25 7.72 3.34
N ILE A 257 -12.72 6.94 2.40
CA ILE A 257 -13.19 6.93 1.01
C ILE A 257 -14.66 6.46 0.98
N ASP A 258 -15.00 5.50 1.84
CA ASP A 258 -16.37 5.05 2.09
C ASP A 258 -16.81 5.49 3.50
N PRO A 259 -17.39 6.68 3.65
CA PRO A 259 -17.73 7.24 4.95
C PRO A 259 -18.93 6.54 5.61
N HIS A 260 -19.65 5.65 4.93
CA HIS A 260 -20.76 4.88 5.52
C HIS A 260 -20.25 3.61 6.18
N TRP A 261 -19.17 3.04 5.68
CA TRP A 261 -18.57 1.84 6.25
C TRP A 261 -17.61 2.14 7.41
N PHE A 262 -17.51 1.22 8.37
CA PHE A 262 -16.51 1.27 9.43
C PHE A 262 -16.10 -0.13 9.89
N SER A 263 -14.84 -0.29 10.31
CA SER A 263 -14.37 -1.54 10.90
C SER A 263 -13.22 -1.30 11.87
N THR A 264 -13.31 -1.90 13.06
CA THR A 264 -12.31 -1.71 14.13
C THR A 264 -10.96 -2.37 13.81
N LEU A 265 -10.97 -3.50 13.12
CA LEU A 265 -9.77 -4.28 12.79
C LEU A 265 -8.98 -3.69 11.62
N PHE A 266 -9.57 -2.73 10.89
CA PHE A 266 -9.04 -2.24 9.62
C PHE A 266 -7.63 -1.63 9.73
N GLY A 267 -7.34 -0.88 10.80
CA GLY A 267 -5.99 -0.33 11.01
C GLY A 267 -4.93 -1.43 11.11
N TRP A 268 -5.21 -2.50 11.83
CA TRP A 268 -4.28 -3.63 11.98
C TRP A 268 -4.08 -4.38 10.66
N TYR A 269 -5.14 -4.49 9.87
CA TYR A 269 -5.09 -5.09 8.53
C TYR A 269 -4.13 -4.31 7.62
N VAL A 270 -4.29 -2.99 7.55
CA VAL A 270 -3.41 -2.10 6.77
C VAL A 270 -1.96 -2.13 7.31
N PHE A 271 -1.79 -2.18 8.64
CA PHE A 271 -0.48 -2.39 9.27
C PHE A 271 0.20 -3.69 8.81
N ALA A 272 -0.54 -4.80 8.74
CA ALA A 272 0.04 -6.05 8.28
C ALA A 272 0.49 -5.94 6.81
N SER A 273 -0.34 -5.35 5.93
CA SER A 273 0.00 -5.15 4.51
C SER A 273 1.27 -4.33 4.31
N MET A 274 1.44 -3.24 5.09
CA MET A 274 2.63 -2.41 5.04
C MET A 274 3.88 -3.12 5.56
N PHE A 275 3.71 -3.88 6.64
CA PHE A 275 4.82 -4.54 7.33
C PHE A 275 5.41 -5.67 6.48
N VAL A 276 4.56 -6.52 5.89
CA VAL A 276 4.99 -7.60 4.98
C VAL A 276 5.70 -7.02 3.75
N SER A 277 5.12 -5.98 3.14
CA SER A 277 5.70 -5.33 1.95
C SER A 277 7.04 -4.66 2.23
N GLY A 278 7.19 -4.04 3.41
CA GLY A 278 8.45 -3.46 3.88
C GLY A 278 9.55 -4.52 4.06
N ILE A 279 9.25 -5.61 4.77
CA ILE A 279 10.23 -6.71 5.00
C ILE A 279 10.64 -7.37 3.68
N SER A 280 9.69 -7.61 2.79
CA SER A 280 9.95 -8.15 1.45
C SER A 280 10.87 -7.23 0.65
N THR A 281 10.64 -5.91 0.71
CA THR A 281 11.51 -4.92 0.07
C THR A 281 12.91 -4.90 0.67
N ILE A 282 13.05 -5.00 2.00
CA ILE A 282 14.36 -5.14 2.66
C ILE A 282 15.11 -6.36 2.11
N ALA A 283 14.44 -7.51 1.99
CA ALA A 283 15.04 -8.72 1.45
C ALA A 283 15.51 -8.54 0.00
N LEU A 284 14.67 -7.98 -0.87
CA LEU A 284 15.02 -7.73 -2.27
C LEU A 284 16.21 -6.77 -2.43
N VAL A 285 16.22 -5.65 -1.70
CA VAL A 285 17.32 -4.68 -1.77
C VAL A 285 18.62 -5.30 -1.20
N THR A 286 18.52 -6.07 -0.12
CA THR A 286 19.67 -6.76 0.49
C THR A 286 20.27 -7.79 -0.48
N ILE A 287 19.44 -8.64 -1.10
CA ILE A 287 19.90 -9.64 -2.08
C ILE A 287 20.51 -8.97 -3.30
N TYR A 288 19.91 -7.86 -3.77
CA TYR A 288 20.48 -7.08 -4.87
C TYR A 288 21.88 -6.56 -4.54
N LEU A 289 22.06 -5.92 -3.38
CA LEU A 289 23.37 -5.39 -2.96
C LEU A 289 24.39 -6.52 -2.71
N LYS A 290 23.98 -7.65 -2.12
CA LYS A 290 24.79 -8.86 -1.96
C LYS A 290 25.29 -9.39 -3.32
N SER A 291 24.40 -9.48 -4.32
CA SER A 291 24.74 -9.93 -5.68
C SER A 291 25.75 -9.02 -6.40
N LYS A 292 25.86 -7.75 -5.98
CA LYS A 292 26.82 -6.77 -6.50
C LYS A 292 28.11 -6.68 -5.68
N GLY A 293 28.23 -7.49 -4.63
CA GLY A 293 29.42 -7.58 -3.79
C GLY A 293 29.56 -6.46 -2.75
N TYR A 294 28.49 -5.69 -2.51
CA TYR A 294 28.50 -4.57 -1.55
C TYR A 294 28.18 -5.00 -0.11
N LEU A 295 27.62 -6.19 0.09
CA LEU A 295 27.27 -6.77 1.39
C LEU A 295 27.89 -8.16 1.49
N LYS A 296 29.17 -8.24 1.85
CA LYS A 296 29.94 -9.49 1.86
C LYS A 296 29.67 -10.32 3.11
N GLU A 297 29.38 -9.62 4.19
CA GLU A 297 29.17 -10.16 5.53
C GLU A 297 27.75 -10.72 5.69
N VAL A 298 26.82 -10.39 4.79
CA VAL A 298 25.48 -10.98 4.75
C VAL A 298 25.57 -12.41 4.21
N ASN A 299 25.26 -13.38 5.06
CA ASN A 299 25.23 -14.81 4.73
C ASN A 299 23.79 -15.34 4.56
N ASP A 300 23.66 -16.62 4.25
CA ASP A 300 22.37 -17.25 3.99
C ASP A 300 21.47 -17.35 5.24
N SER A 301 22.03 -17.21 6.45
CA SER A 301 21.26 -17.19 7.71
C SER A 301 20.48 -15.88 7.86
N HIS A 302 21.06 -14.75 7.43
CA HIS A 302 20.36 -13.47 7.39
C HIS A 302 19.19 -13.50 6.39
N ILE A 303 19.42 -14.10 5.21
CA ILE A 303 18.37 -14.28 4.20
C ILE A 303 17.29 -15.22 4.70
N HIS A 304 17.68 -16.28 5.40
CA HIS A 304 16.75 -17.22 6.02
C HIS A 304 15.86 -16.56 7.08
N ASP A 305 16.42 -15.70 7.94
CA ASP A 305 15.64 -14.98 8.95
C ASP A 305 14.70 -13.94 8.32
N LEU A 306 15.14 -13.21 7.29
CA LEU A 306 14.24 -12.37 6.48
C LEU A 306 13.10 -13.21 5.88
N GLY A 307 13.40 -14.40 5.35
CA GLY A 307 12.39 -15.34 4.86
C GLY A 307 11.41 -15.83 5.93
N LYS A 308 11.87 -16.05 7.17
CA LYS A 308 10.98 -16.36 8.31
C LYS A 308 10.05 -15.20 8.62
N PHE A 309 10.56 -13.97 8.65
CA PHE A 309 9.75 -12.78 8.90
C PHE A 309 8.73 -12.54 7.77
N MET A 310 9.14 -12.68 6.50
CA MET A 310 8.22 -12.61 5.36
C MET A 310 7.08 -13.63 5.50
N PHE A 311 7.40 -14.89 5.80
CA PHE A 311 6.42 -15.97 5.98
C PHE A 311 5.51 -15.76 7.19
N GLY A 312 6.07 -15.44 8.36
CA GLY A 312 5.30 -15.28 9.58
C GLY A 312 4.32 -14.11 9.49
N VAL A 313 4.78 -12.98 8.95
CA VAL A 313 3.92 -11.81 8.81
C VAL A 313 2.91 -11.98 7.67
N SER A 314 3.22 -12.70 6.59
CA SER A 314 2.22 -12.99 5.54
C SER A 314 1.06 -13.83 6.09
N VAL A 315 1.35 -14.81 6.96
CA VAL A 315 0.30 -15.57 7.66
C VAL A 315 -0.50 -14.67 8.63
N PHE A 316 0.17 -13.74 9.32
CA PHE A 316 -0.51 -12.76 10.17
C PHE A 316 -1.46 -11.86 9.37
N TRP A 317 -1.06 -11.40 8.19
CA TRP A 317 -1.95 -10.66 7.28
C TRP A 317 -3.17 -11.49 6.89
N THR A 318 -2.98 -12.76 6.51
CA THR A 318 -4.10 -13.66 6.16
C THR A 318 -5.07 -13.84 7.31
N TYR A 319 -4.55 -13.97 8.54
CA TYR A 319 -5.37 -14.07 9.73
C TYR A 319 -6.27 -12.84 9.90
N LEU A 320 -5.72 -11.63 9.74
CA LEU A 320 -6.51 -10.39 9.86
C LEU A 320 -7.52 -10.23 8.73
N TRP A 321 -7.11 -10.51 7.49
CA TRP A 321 -7.99 -10.51 6.33
C TRP A 321 -9.19 -11.44 6.56
N PHE A 322 -8.91 -12.69 6.92
CA PHE A 322 -9.94 -13.70 7.13
C PHE A 322 -10.82 -13.38 8.32
N SER A 323 -10.24 -12.89 9.43
CA SER A 323 -11.02 -12.51 10.62
C SER A 323 -11.98 -11.36 10.32
N GLN A 324 -11.54 -10.35 9.55
CA GLN A 324 -12.40 -9.25 9.14
C GLN A 324 -13.53 -9.73 8.22
N PHE A 325 -13.18 -10.49 7.18
CA PHE A 325 -14.13 -11.02 6.22
C PHE A 325 -15.16 -11.94 6.89
N MET A 326 -14.70 -12.92 7.66
CA MET A 326 -15.56 -13.95 8.27
C MET A 326 -16.57 -13.34 9.24
N LEU A 327 -16.16 -12.39 10.08
CA LEU A 327 -17.07 -11.78 11.05
C LEU A 327 -18.20 -10.99 10.38
N ILE A 328 -17.88 -10.19 9.35
CA ILE A 328 -18.89 -9.42 8.62
C ILE A 328 -19.79 -10.35 7.79
N TRP A 329 -19.19 -11.35 7.13
CA TRP A 329 -19.95 -12.35 6.37
C TRP A 329 -20.89 -13.18 7.26
N TYR A 330 -20.45 -13.55 8.47
CA TYR A 330 -21.23 -14.37 9.39
C TYR A 330 -22.41 -13.62 10.00
N SER A 331 -22.21 -12.37 10.43
CA SER A 331 -23.27 -11.55 11.03
C SER A 331 -24.19 -10.91 10.00
N ASN A 332 -23.71 -10.70 8.78
CA ASN A 332 -24.46 -10.20 7.62
C ASN A 332 -25.36 -8.98 7.92
N ILE A 333 -24.83 -7.97 8.61
CA ILE A 333 -25.54 -6.72 8.90
C ILE A 333 -25.58 -5.86 7.62
N PRO A 334 -26.76 -5.45 7.12
CA PRO A 334 -26.90 -4.83 5.79
C PRO A 334 -25.99 -3.62 5.52
N GLU A 335 -25.77 -2.77 6.54
CA GLU A 335 -24.95 -1.57 6.39
C GLU A 335 -23.45 -1.86 6.20
N GLU A 336 -22.93 -2.93 6.81
CA GLU A 336 -21.49 -3.24 6.80
C GLU A 336 -21.09 -4.21 5.67
N VAL A 337 -22.05 -4.99 5.18
CA VAL A 337 -21.79 -6.09 4.24
C VAL A 337 -21.67 -5.62 2.80
N THR A 338 -22.30 -4.49 2.46
CA THR A 338 -22.20 -3.85 1.13
C THR A 338 -20.76 -3.68 0.67
N TYR A 339 -19.84 -3.40 1.60
CA TYR A 339 -18.40 -3.33 1.34
C TYR A 339 -17.84 -4.61 0.69
N PHE A 340 -18.25 -5.79 1.17
CA PHE A 340 -17.77 -7.07 0.65
C PHE A 340 -18.60 -7.56 -0.54
N ILE A 341 -19.88 -7.24 -0.62
CA ILE A 341 -20.73 -7.61 -1.78
C ILE A 341 -20.15 -7.00 -3.06
N THR A 342 -19.95 -5.68 -3.09
CA THR A 342 -19.41 -4.98 -4.27
C THR A 342 -18.02 -5.51 -4.67
N ARG A 343 -17.19 -5.86 -3.69
CA ARG A 343 -15.86 -6.43 -3.93
C ARG A 343 -15.89 -7.88 -4.42
N MET A 344 -16.88 -8.66 -4.02
CA MET A 344 -17.03 -10.06 -4.45
C MET A 344 -17.73 -10.19 -5.80
N GLU A 345 -18.63 -9.27 -6.13
CA GLU A 345 -19.38 -9.25 -7.39
C GLU A 345 -18.52 -8.60 -8.50
N ASP A 346 -18.07 -7.36 -8.30
CA ASP A 346 -17.39 -6.60 -9.36
C ASP A 346 -15.88 -6.88 -9.40
N TYR A 347 -15.24 -7.16 -8.24
CA TYR A 347 -13.78 -7.32 -8.11
C TYR A 347 -13.34 -8.75 -7.75
N LYS A 348 -14.12 -9.75 -8.12
CA LYS A 348 -13.91 -11.16 -7.72
C LYS A 348 -12.47 -11.66 -7.92
N LEU A 349 -11.92 -11.43 -9.12
CA LEU A 349 -10.58 -11.92 -9.46
C LEU A 349 -9.48 -11.18 -8.65
N PRO A 350 -9.42 -9.84 -8.61
CA PRO A 350 -8.53 -9.13 -7.69
C PRO A 350 -8.70 -9.55 -6.21
N PHE A 351 -9.93 -9.71 -5.73
CA PHE A 351 -10.24 -9.98 -4.33
C PHE A 351 -9.76 -11.36 -3.86
N PHE A 352 -9.99 -12.42 -4.63
CA PHE A 352 -9.46 -13.75 -4.30
C PHE A 352 -8.02 -13.94 -4.77
N GLY A 353 -7.62 -13.28 -5.86
CA GLY A 353 -6.26 -13.33 -6.40
C GLY A 353 -5.23 -12.81 -5.40
N MET A 354 -5.53 -11.73 -4.68
CA MET A 354 -4.62 -11.23 -3.62
C MET A 354 -4.40 -12.26 -2.50
N VAL A 355 -5.39 -13.08 -2.16
CA VAL A 355 -5.23 -14.16 -1.16
C VAL A 355 -4.28 -15.23 -1.68
N VAL A 356 -4.40 -15.63 -2.95
CA VAL A 356 -3.47 -16.58 -3.56
C VAL A 356 -2.03 -16.04 -3.52
N MET A 357 -1.84 -14.77 -3.85
CA MET A 357 -0.52 -14.14 -3.94
C MET A 357 0.11 -13.84 -2.57
N ASN A 358 -0.68 -13.38 -1.59
CA ASN A 358 -0.18 -12.97 -0.29
C ASN A 358 -0.20 -14.09 0.75
N PHE A 359 -0.96 -15.17 0.52
CA PHE A 359 -1.03 -16.31 1.43
C PHE A 359 -0.56 -17.61 0.79
N ILE A 360 -1.30 -18.14 -0.18
CA ILE A 360 -1.08 -19.52 -0.66
C ILE A 360 0.33 -19.67 -1.25
N PHE A 361 0.75 -18.74 -2.10
CA PHE A 361 2.06 -18.76 -2.71
C PHE A 361 3.20 -18.65 -1.67
N PRO A 362 3.29 -17.59 -0.85
CA PRO A 362 4.38 -17.49 0.13
C PRO A 362 4.32 -18.58 1.19
N PHE A 363 3.13 -19.08 1.53
CA PHE A 363 2.99 -20.19 2.47
C PHE A 363 3.66 -21.46 1.93
N LEU A 364 3.35 -21.86 0.70
CA LEU A 364 3.93 -23.05 0.09
C LEU A 364 5.43 -22.90 -0.19
N MET A 365 5.85 -21.73 -0.68
CA MET A 365 7.25 -21.49 -1.05
C MET A 365 8.17 -21.33 0.16
N LEU A 366 7.70 -20.67 1.22
CA LEU A 366 8.46 -20.42 2.44
C LEU A 366 8.07 -21.37 3.59
N MET A 367 7.46 -22.52 3.31
CA MET A 367 7.30 -23.55 4.34
C MET A 367 8.63 -24.28 4.58
N ASN A 368 9.37 -24.58 3.51
CA ASN A 368 10.64 -25.30 3.57
C ASN A 368 11.79 -24.38 4.03
N SER A 369 12.59 -24.84 5.01
CA SER A 369 13.77 -24.14 5.52
C SER A 369 14.87 -23.94 4.47
N ASP A 370 15.04 -24.90 3.55
CA ASP A 370 16.10 -24.84 2.55
C ASP A 370 15.81 -23.75 1.51
N TYR A 371 14.55 -23.61 1.11
CA TYR A 371 14.12 -22.58 0.17
C TYR A 371 14.28 -21.17 0.74
N LYS A 372 14.18 -21.01 2.07
CA LYS A 372 14.41 -19.73 2.74
C LYS A 372 15.87 -19.26 2.68
N ARG A 373 16.83 -20.14 2.41
CA ARG A 373 18.26 -19.80 2.26
C ARG A 373 18.64 -19.45 0.82
N MET A 374 17.78 -19.79 -0.14
CA MET A 374 18.05 -19.64 -1.56
C MET A 374 17.53 -18.30 -2.09
N ASN A 375 18.45 -17.46 -2.56
CA ASN A 375 18.14 -16.12 -3.08
C ASN A 375 17.02 -16.11 -4.14
N ALA A 376 17.00 -17.09 -5.05
CA ALA A 376 15.99 -17.16 -6.12
C ALA A 376 14.56 -17.27 -5.56
N PHE A 377 14.35 -18.14 -4.57
CA PHE A 377 13.04 -18.36 -3.95
C PHE A 377 12.57 -17.14 -3.14
N ILE A 378 13.48 -16.52 -2.39
CA ILE A 378 13.17 -15.27 -1.65
C ILE A 378 12.84 -14.13 -2.61
N VAL A 379 13.57 -13.98 -3.72
CA VAL A 379 13.32 -12.92 -4.70
C VAL A 379 11.96 -13.12 -5.38
N THR A 380 11.67 -14.32 -5.88
CA THR A 380 10.39 -14.62 -6.53
C THR A 380 9.22 -14.39 -5.56
N THR A 381 9.34 -14.87 -4.32
CA THR A 381 8.31 -14.70 -3.30
C THR A 381 8.14 -13.23 -2.91
N GLY A 382 9.23 -12.49 -2.72
CA GLY A 382 9.17 -11.06 -2.41
C GLY A 382 8.50 -10.23 -3.49
N ILE A 383 8.76 -10.53 -4.77
CA ILE A 383 8.08 -9.85 -5.90
C ILE A 383 6.58 -10.15 -5.88
N ILE A 384 6.19 -11.42 -5.70
CA ILE A 384 4.77 -11.82 -5.70
C ILE A 384 4.03 -11.20 -4.52
N ILE A 385 4.63 -11.18 -3.32
CA ILE A 385 4.06 -10.52 -2.14
C ILE A 385 3.86 -9.02 -2.39
N ILE A 386 4.85 -8.32 -2.97
CA ILE A 386 4.73 -6.89 -3.25
C ILE A 386 3.60 -6.63 -4.26
N LEU A 387 3.51 -7.41 -5.32
CA LEU A 387 2.42 -7.28 -6.30
C LEU A 387 1.06 -7.65 -5.69
N GLY A 388 1.00 -8.67 -4.84
CA GLY A 388 -0.23 -9.08 -4.16
C GLY A 388 -0.71 -8.02 -3.17
N HIS A 389 0.18 -7.35 -2.44
CA HIS A 389 -0.20 -6.22 -1.59
C HIS A 389 -0.50 -4.93 -2.36
N TYR A 390 -0.01 -4.78 -3.60
CA TYR A 390 -0.49 -3.73 -4.48
C TYR A 390 -1.96 -3.97 -4.86
N ILE A 391 -2.32 -5.21 -5.21
CA ILE A 391 -3.71 -5.60 -5.47
C ILE A 391 -4.58 -5.45 -4.21
N ASP A 392 -4.03 -5.73 -3.04
CA ASP A 392 -4.71 -5.46 -1.76
C ASP A 392 -5.09 -3.97 -1.60
N VAL A 393 -4.12 -3.07 -1.77
CA VAL A 393 -4.40 -1.61 -1.72
C VAL A 393 -5.36 -1.18 -2.84
N PHE A 394 -5.24 -1.76 -4.03
CA PHE A 394 -6.18 -1.55 -5.13
C PHE A 394 -7.62 -1.92 -4.72
N ASN A 395 -7.83 -3.08 -4.09
CA ASN A 395 -9.14 -3.54 -3.63
C ASN A 395 -9.69 -2.74 -2.44
N MET A 396 -8.81 -2.14 -1.63
CA MET A 396 -9.26 -1.25 -0.55
C MET A 396 -9.83 0.07 -1.10
N ILE A 397 -9.26 0.60 -2.19
CA ILE A 397 -9.51 1.97 -2.67
C ILE A 397 -10.43 2.02 -3.90
N MET A 398 -10.14 1.21 -4.93
CA MET A 398 -10.81 1.33 -6.25
C MET A 398 -12.32 1.10 -6.22
N PRO A 399 -12.85 0.07 -5.55
CA PRO A 399 -14.31 -0.16 -5.53
C PRO A 399 -15.08 1.03 -4.99
N SER A 400 -14.55 1.69 -3.96
CA SER A 400 -15.18 2.85 -3.34
C SER A 400 -14.94 4.15 -4.12
N ALA A 401 -13.94 4.21 -5.01
CA ALA A 401 -13.60 5.41 -5.78
C ALA A 401 -14.21 5.44 -7.19
N VAL A 402 -14.33 4.28 -7.85
CA VAL A 402 -14.78 4.14 -9.25
C VAL A 402 -15.87 3.11 -9.47
N GLY A 403 -16.31 2.38 -8.43
CA GLY A 403 -17.33 1.35 -8.56
C GLY A 403 -16.96 0.25 -9.56
N ASP A 404 -17.89 -0.09 -10.45
CA ASP A 404 -17.78 -1.12 -11.49
C ASP A 404 -16.90 -0.70 -12.68
N GLN A 405 -16.59 0.59 -12.83
CA GLN A 405 -15.79 1.14 -13.94
C GLN A 405 -14.27 0.92 -13.81
N TRP A 406 -13.86 -0.23 -13.28
CA TRP A 406 -12.47 -0.56 -13.02
C TRP A 406 -11.85 -1.39 -14.14
N PHE A 407 -10.57 -1.16 -14.39
CA PHE A 407 -9.73 -2.07 -15.16
C PHE A 407 -8.26 -1.79 -14.81
N ILE A 408 -7.38 -2.74 -15.07
CA ILE A 408 -5.93 -2.52 -14.94
C ILE A 408 -5.39 -2.19 -16.33
N GLY A 409 -5.28 -0.90 -16.63
CA GLY A 409 -4.90 -0.39 -17.94
C GLY A 409 -3.59 0.37 -17.93
N ILE A 410 -3.39 1.17 -18.98
CA ILE A 410 -2.19 1.98 -19.18
C ILE A 410 -1.99 2.97 -18.02
N THR A 411 -3.08 3.51 -17.46
CA THR A 411 -3.03 4.50 -16.39
C THR A 411 -2.58 3.91 -15.08
N GLU A 412 -3.12 2.76 -14.67
CA GLU A 412 -2.76 2.05 -13.44
C GLU A 412 -1.32 1.52 -13.51
N ILE A 413 -0.94 0.92 -14.64
CA ILE A 413 0.43 0.46 -14.88
C ILE A 413 1.39 1.65 -14.92
N GLY A 414 1.00 2.75 -15.56
CA GLY A 414 1.76 3.99 -15.62
C GLY A 414 2.01 4.58 -14.24
N ALA A 415 0.98 4.65 -13.39
CA ALA A 415 1.07 5.11 -12.02
C ALA A 415 2.06 4.26 -11.21
N PHE A 416 1.91 2.93 -11.28
CA PHE A 416 2.81 2.00 -10.61
C PHE A 416 4.27 2.17 -11.07
N MET A 417 4.52 2.24 -12.38
CA MET A 417 5.86 2.43 -12.94
C MET A 417 6.48 3.77 -12.54
N PHE A 418 5.69 4.85 -12.51
CA PHE A 418 6.17 6.18 -12.11
C PHE A 418 6.71 6.15 -10.69
N PHE A 419 5.90 5.67 -9.74
CA PHE A 419 6.29 5.62 -8.34
C PHE A 419 7.35 4.56 -8.06
N MET A 420 7.37 3.44 -8.78
CA MET A 420 8.46 2.47 -8.73
C MET A 420 9.80 3.10 -9.14
N GLY A 421 9.82 3.85 -10.24
CA GLY A 421 11.00 4.58 -10.70
C GLY A 421 11.47 5.61 -9.67
N LEU A 422 10.55 6.41 -9.13
CA LEU A 422 10.85 7.40 -8.10
C LEU A 422 11.38 6.76 -6.81
N PHE A 423 10.77 5.65 -6.38
CA PHE A 423 11.18 4.87 -5.21
C PHE A 423 12.60 4.34 -5.38
N ILE A 424 12.89 3.64 -6.49
CA ILE A 424 14.23 3.12 -6.79
C ILE A 424 15.25 4.27 -6.79
N TYR A 425 14.95 5.38 -7.47
CA TYR A 425 15.86 6.52 -7.52
C TYR A 425 16.20 7.05 -6.12
N ILE A 426 15.20 7.31 -5.29
CA ILE A 426 15.40 7.89 -3.95
C ILE A 426 16.16 6.92 -3.03
N VAL A 427 15.75 5.65 -2.99
CA VAL A 427 16.36 4.64 -2.11
C VAL A 427 17.84 4.44 -2.46
N PHE A 428 18.16 4.17 -3.72
CA PHE A 428 19.55 3.94 -4.13
C PHE A 428 20.41 5.20 -4.08
N ASN A 429 19.82 6.39 -4.31
CA ASN A 429 20.52 7.65 -4.09
C ASN A 429 20.84 7.86 -2.60
N GLU A 430 19.94 7.53 -1.68
CA GLU A 430 20.19 7.65 -0.24
C GLU A 430 21.30 6.69 0.23
N LEU A 431 21.35 5.47 -0.32
CA LEU A 431 22.41 4.50 -0.01
C LEU A 431 23.82 4.99 -0.38
N THR A 432 23.97 5.93 -1.32
CA THR A 432 25.29 6.53 -1.63
C THR A 432 25.79 7.48 -0.56
N LYS A 433 24.91 8.01 0.30
CA LYS A 433 25.22 9.08 1.24
C LYS A 433 25.87 8.60 2.54
N ALA A 434 25.94 7.29 2.76
CA ALA A 434 26.54 6.69 3.96
C ALA A 434 27.20 5.34 3.61
N PRO A 435 28.18 4.89 4.40
CA PRO A 435 28.67 3.51 4.32
C PRO A 435 27.54 2.51 4.57
N LEU A 436 27.58 1.36 3.90
CA LEU A 436 26.53 0.34 3.99
C LEU A 436 26.58 -0.49 5.27
N ILE A 437 27.65 -0.38 6.06
CA ILE A 437 27.86 -1.15 7.28
C ILE A 437 27.86 -0.20 8.48
N ALA A 438 27.03 -0.48 9.49
CA ALA A 438 26.97 0.26 10.76
C ALA A 438 27.98 -0.30 11.78
N LYS A 439 29.28 -0.09 11.53
CA LYS A 439 30.36 -0.70 12.34
C LYS A 439 30.38 -0.25 13.81
N GLY A 440 29.86 0.93 14.13
CA GLY A 440 29.85 1.42 15.51
C GLY A 440 28.71 0.86 16.35
N ASP A 441 27.80 0.06 15.77
CA ASP A 441 26.71 -0.53 16.53
C ASP A 441 27.25 -1.60 17.52
N PRO A 442 26.84 -1.57 18.81
CA PRO A 442 27.31 -2.53 19.81
C PRO A 442 27.09 -3.99 19.44
N PHE A 443 26.04 -4.29 18.66
CA PHE A 443 25.68 -5.66 18.25
C PHE A 443 26.24 -6.03 16.86
N TYR A 444 27.01 -5.16 16.22
CA TYR A 444 27.57 -5.43 14.89
C TYR A 444 28.42 -6.70 14.86
N GLY A 445 29.26 -6.93 15.88
CA GLY A 445 30.13 -8.11 15.93
C GLY A 445 29.38 -9.44 16.09
N GLU A 446 28.18 -9.42 16.69
CA GLU A 446 27.29 -10.58 16.75
C GLU A 446 26.62 -10.82 15.39
N SER A 447 26.12 -9.74 14.76
CA SER A 447 25.49 -9.75 13.43
C SER A 447 26.45 -10.31 12.37
N GLU A 448 27.71 -9.89 12.37
CA GLU A 448 28.72 -10.36 11.42
C GLU A 448 28.97 -11.87 11.51
N ARG A 449 28.87 -12.45 12.71
CA ARG A 449 29.10 -13.87 12.98
C ARG A 449 27.80 -14.66 13.08
N PHE A 450 26.68 -14.05 12.74
CA PHE A 450 25.37 -14.65 12.91
C PHE A 450 25.20 -15.85 11.98
N HIS A 451 24.87 -17.00 12.55
CA HIS A 451 24.54 -18.22 11.83
C HIS A 451 23.34 -18.88 12.49
N TYR A 452 22.45 -19.44 11.66
CA TYR A 452 21.26 -20.19 12.09
C TYR A 452 21.17 -21.50 11.31
#